data_AF-A0A8C6Q1F7-F1
#
_entry.id   AF-A0A8C6Q1F7-F1
#
_cell.length_a   1.000
_cell.length_b   1.000
_cell.length_c   1.000
_cell.angle_alpha   90.00
_cell.angle_beta   90.00
_cell.angle_gamma   90.00
#
_symmetry.space_group_name_H-M   'P 1'
#
loop_
_entity.id
_entity.type
_entity.pdbx_description
1 polymer ?
#
loop_
_entity_poly.entity_id
_entity_poly.type
_entity_poly.pdbx_seq_one_letter_code
_entity_poly.pdbx_strand_id
1 'polypeptide(L)'
;MCPILLCFSGGKDSCYNMMQCVAAGHQIVALANLRPAQTDELDSYMYQTVGHQGIELYADAMDLPLYRHIIQGSSMDTSRDYSKTEGDEVEDLHQLLHLVKLSTKYGVHICGEGGEYETFTLDCPLFKKKIVIDAAETVIHSADAFAPVGYLRFTKMHTEDKHGVSLTSIRCVAINSVY
;
A
#
# COMPACT_ATOMS: atom_id res chain seq x y z
N MET A 1 2.90 16.41 19.46
CA MET A 1 2.79 15.92 18.07
C MET A 1 3.93 14.97 17.82
N CYS A 2 3.66 13.71 17.51
CA CYS A 2 4.69 12.71 17.20
C CYS A 2 4.67 12.45 15.67
N PRO A 3 5.78 12.70 14.95
CA PRO A 3 5.89 12.38 13.54
C PRO A 3 5.92 10.86 13.31
N ILE A 4 5.09 10.39 12.38
CA ILE A 4 4.95 8.97 12.04
C ILE A 4 5.36 8.71 10.58
N LEU A 5 6.17 7.68 10.41
CA LEU A 5 6.34 6.96 9.15
C LEU A 5 5.31 5.82 9.09
N LEU A 6 4.54 5.75 8.01
CA LEU A 6 3.57 4.66 7.82
C LEU A 6 4.01 3.74 6.69
N CYS A 7 4.03 2.43 6.96
CA CYS A 7 4.18 1.42 5.92
C CYS A 7 2.82 1.22 5.25
N PHE A 8 2.77 1.53 3.95
CA PHE A 8 1.55 1.67 3.16
C PHE A 8 1.52 0.60 2.06
N SER A 9 0.40 -0.13 2.01
CA SER A 9 0.14 -1.18 1.04
C SER A 9 -0.59 -0.68 -0.21
N GLY A 10 -1.49 0.31 -0.09
CA GLY A 10 -2.28 0.79 -1.24
C GLY A 10 -3.78 0.89 -0.98
N GLY A 11 -4.31 0.06 -0.08
CA GLY A 11 -5.75 -0.08 0.07
C GLY A 11 -6.39 0.64 1.24
N LYS A 12 -7.69 0.39 1.41
CA LYS A 12 -8.60 1.13 2.30
C LYS A 12 -8.16 1.11 3.76
N ASP A 13 -7.57 0.01 4.23
CA ASP A 13 -7.27 -0.19 5.65
C ASP A 13 -6.05 0.64 6.05
N SER A 14 -5.06 0.71 5.16
CA SER A 14 -3.91 1.60 5.32
C SER A 14 -4.34 3.08 5.34
N CYS A 15 -5.26 3.49 4.46
CA CYS A 15 -5.85 4.84 4.49
C CYS A 15 -6.67 5.13 5.76
N TYR A 16 -7.44 4.16 6.24
CA TYR A 16 -8.18 4.30 7.48
C TYR A 16 -7.24 4.48 8.68
N ASN A 17 -6.20 3.65 8.79
CA ASN A 17 -5.20 3.76 9.83
C ASN A 17 -4.47 5.10 9.81
N MET A 18 -4.17 5.64 8.62
CA MET A 18 -3.63 6.99 8.48
C MET A 18 -4.57 8.06 9.06
N MET A 19 -5.86 7.99 8.75
CA MET A 19 -6.85 8.93 9.29
C MET A 19 -6.94 8.83 10.81
N GLN A 20 -6.89 7.62 11.37
CA GLN A 20 -6.90 7.41 12.82
C GLN A 20 -5.64 7.97 13.49
N CYS A 21 -4.46 7.84 12.87
CA CYS A 21 -3.23 8.46 13.37
C CYS A 21 -3.35 9.98 13.41
N VAL A 22 -3.87 10.59 12.34
CA VAL A 22 -4.09 12.04 12.28
C VAL A 22 -5.14 12.49 13.29
N ALA A 23 -6.24 11.74 13.46
CA ALA A 23 -7.27 12.02 14.47
C ALA A 23 -6.73 11.92 15.90
N ALA A 24 -5.77 11.03 16.15
CA ALA A 24 -5.05 10.92 17.42
C ALA A 24 -3.97 12.01 17.61
N GLY A 25 -3.83 12.96 16.68
CA GLY A 25 -2.90 14.11 16.78
C GLY A 25 -1.48 13.81 16.30
N HIS A 26 -1.29 12.71 15.57
CA HIS A 26 -0.03 12.43 14.90
C HIS A 26 0.07 13.14 13.56
N GLN A 27 1.29 13.40 13.13
CA GLN A 27 1.57 13.96 11.81
C GLN A 27 2.24 12.89 10.96
N ILE A 28 1.65 12.61 9.80
CA ILE A 28 2.26 11.75 8.79
C ILE A 28 3.29 12.59 8.04
N VAL A 29 4.54 12.13 8.06
CA VAL A 29 5.67 12.89 7.49
C VAL A 29 6.34 12.19 6.32
N ALA A 30 6.04 10.91 6.11
CA ALA A 30 6.60 10.10 5.05
C ALA A 30 5.76 8.83 4.85
N LEU A 31 5.82 8.29 3.63
CA LEU A 31 5.28 6.98 3.26
C LEU A 31 6.45 5.99 3.09
N ALA A 32 6.23 4.75 3.48
CA ALA A 32 7.15 3.65 3.23
C ALA A 32 6.40 2.50 2.53
N ASN A 33 7.02 1.86 1.55
CA ASN A 33 6.42 0.72 0.86
C ASN A 33 7.48 -0.32 0.49
N LEU A 34 7.15 -1.59 0.67
CA LEU A 34 7.90 -2.70 0.10
C LEU A 34 7.35 -3.05 -1.28
N ARG A 35 8.25 -3.32 -2.22
CA ARG A 35 7.90 -3.72 -3.59
C ARG A 35 8.57 -5.05 -3.96
N PRO A 36 7.92 -5.94 -4.72
CA PRO A 36 8.56 -7.15 -5.20
C PRO A 36 9.73 -6.82 -6.16
N ALA A 37 10.72 -7.71 -6.23
CA ALA A 37 11.87 -7.55 -7.12
C ALA A 37 11.50 -7.71 -8.61
N GLN A 38 10.47 -8.51 -8.89
CA GLN A 38 9.91 -8.72 -10.23
C GLN A 38 8.49 -8.18 -10.29
N THR A 39 8.11 -7.58 -11.42
CA THR A 39 6.83 -6.85 -11.61
C THR A 39 5.58 -7.73 -11.55
N ASP A 40 5.72 -9.06 -11.56
CA ASP A 40 4.62 -10.00 -11.77
C ASP A 40 4.61 -11.20 -10.80
N GLU A 41 5.40 -11.18 -9.72
CA GLU A 41 5.31 -12.21 -8.67
C GLU A 41 4.13 -11.91 -7.73
N LEU A 42 3.00 -12.57 -8.00
CA LEU A 42 1.68 -12.43 -7.35
C LEU A 42 1.54 -13.12 -5.97
N ASP A 43 2.63 -13.64 -5.41
CA ASP A 43 2.58 -14.51 -4.22
C ASP A 43 3.10 -13.84 -2.92
N SER A 44 2.90 -12.53 -2.73
CA SER A 44 3.14 -11.92 -1.41
C SER A 44 1.88 -11.97 -0.55
N TYR A 45 1.90 -12.79 0.51
CA TYR A 45 0.78 -12.96 1.45
C TYR A 45 0.47 -11.68 2.26
N MET A 46 1.50 -10.85 2.50
CA MET A 46 1.44 -9.68 3.37
C MET A 46 1.42 -8.33 2.63
N TYR A 47 1.80 -8.32 1.35
CA TYR A 47 2.00 -7.09 0.58
C TYR A 47 1.19 -7.11 -0.71
N GLN A 48 0.65 -5.95 -1.04
CA GLN A 48 -0.23 -5.79 -2.18
C GLN A 48 0.58 -5.83 -3.48
N THR A 49 0.43 -6.90 -4.26
CA THR A 49 1.10 -7.02 -5.56
C THR A 49 0.35 -6.24 -6.63
N VAL A 50 -0.98 -6.20 -6.55
CA VAL A 50 -1.84 -5.50 -7.51
C VAL A 50 -1.93 -4.01 -7.13
N GLY A 51 -1.78 -3.11 -8.10
CA GLY A 51 -1.87 -1.66 -7.85
C GLY A 51 -0.60 -0.98 -7.33
N HIS A 52 0.54 -1.69 -7.24
CA HIS A 52 1.85 -1.10 -6.91
C HIS A 52 2.26 0.06 -7.84
N GLN A 53 1.68 0.08 -9.05
CA GLN A 53 1.81 1.11 -10.09
C GLN A 53 1.36 2.48 -9.61
N GLY A 54 0.45 2.54 -8.62
CA GLY A 54 -0.09 3.79 -8.09
C GLY A 54 0.57 4.27 -6.80
N ILE A 55 1.57 3.56 -6.26
CA ILE A 55 2.20 3.93 -4.97
C ILE A 55 2.86 5.31 -5.01
N GLU A 56 3.48 5.64 -6.14
CA GLU A 56 4.08 6.96 -6.34
C GLU A 56 3.02 8.07 -6.47
N LEU A 57 1.84 7.74 -6.98
CA LEU A 57 0.72 8.68 -7.05
C LEU A 57 0.17 9.00 -5.67
N TYR A 58 0.27 8.10 -4.68
CA TYR A 58 -0.08 8.45 -3.29
C TYR A 58 0.90 9.44 -2.69
N ALA A 59 2.19 9.29 -2.98
CA ALA A 59 3.22 10.22 -2.54
C ALA A 59 2.97 11.63 -3.10
N ASP A 60 2.66 11.73 -4.40
CA ASP A 60 2.27 12.99 -5.04
C ASP A 60 0.91 13.51 -4.53
N ALA A 61 -0.06 12.63 -4.34
CA ALA A 61 -1.39 13.00 -3.86
C ALA A 61 -1.36 13.54 -2.43
N MET A 62 -0.48 13.00 -1.57
CA MET A 62 -0.30 13.47 -0.19
C MET A 62 0.75 14.57 -0.07
N ASP A 63 1.59 14.76 -1.09
CA ASP A 63 2.77 15.62 -1.07
C ASP A 63 3.70 15.26 0.10
N LEU A 64 4.10 13.98 0.13
CA LEU A 64 4.96 13.38 1.14
C LEU A 64 6.11 12.60 0.50
N PRO A 65 7.29 12.54 1.15
CA PRO A 65 8.38 11.69 0.69
C PRO A 65 7.99 10.20 0.78
N LEU A 66 8.42 9.43 -0.22
CA LEU A 66 8.18 7.99 -0.31
C LEU A 66 9.50 7.22 -0.26
N TYR A 67 9.62 6.32 0.71
CA TYR A 67 10.72 5.38 0.82
C TYR A 67 10.29 4.01 0.31
N ARG A 68 11.03 3.45 -0.65
CA ARG A 68 10.76 2.10 -1.17
C ARG A 68 11.94 1.19 -0.98
N HIS A 69 11.67 -0.06 -0.62
CA HIS A 69 12.68 -1.12 -0.56
C HIS A 69 12.17 -2.36 -1.31
N ILE A 70 13.09 -3.08 -1.93
CA ILE A 70 12.77 -4.28 -2.71
C ILE A 70 12.70 -5.46 -1.74
N ILE A 71 11.64 -6.25 -1.82
CA ILE A 71 11.51 -7.52 -1.13
C ILE A 71 12.51 -8.50 -1.77
N GLN A 72 13.41 -9.03 -0.96
CA GLN A 72 14.37 -10.07 -1.33
C GLN A 72 14.02 -11.42 -0.71
N GLY A 73 13.31 -11.41 0.41
CA GLY A 73 12.82 -12.59 1.09
C GLY A 73 11.52 -13.13 0.51
N SER A 74 11.15 -14.34 0.95
CA SER A 74 9.87 -14.97 0.65
C SER A 74 9.05 -15.13 1.94
N SER A 75 7.73 -15.33 1.82
CA SER A 75 6.88 -15.59 2.99
C SER A 75 7.21 -16.96 3.60
N MET A 76 8.00 -17.00 4.67
CA MET A 76 8.53 -18.23 5.26
C MET A 76 7.85 -18.54 6.60
N ASP A 77 7.65 -17.52 7.44
CA ASP A 77 6.95 -17.63 8.72
C ASP A 77 5.63 -16.85 8.67
N THR A 78 4.52 -17.60 8.62
CA THR A 78 3.15 -17.04 8.67
C THR A 78 2.57 -17.04 10.08
N SER A 79 3.38 -17.33 11.11
CA SER A 79 2.94 -17.33 12.49
C SER A 79 2.64 -15.91 12.98
N ARG A 80 1.92 -15.81 14.10
CA ARG A 80 1.53 -14.50 14.68
C ARG A 80 2.68 -13.84 15.45
N ASP A 81 3.69 -14.61 15.83
CA ASP A 81 4.80 -14.16 16.64
C ASP A 81 6.02 -13.94 15.74
N TYR A 82 6.59 -12.73 15.80
CA TYR A 82 7.79 -12.44 15.03
C TYR A 82 8.99 -13.22 15.59
N SER A 83 9.53 -14.10 14.76
CA SER A 83 10.83 -14.73 14.98
C SER A 83 11.76 -14.32 13.85
N LYS A 84 13.02 -14.00 14.19
CA LYS A 84 13.99 -13.60 13.16
C LYS A 84 14.28 -14.79 12.27
N THR A 85 13.85 -14.71 11.01
CA THR A 85 13.96 -15.78 10.03
C THR A 85 14.76 -15.29 8.83
N GLU A 86 15.88 -15.95 8.56
CA GLU A 86 16.76 -15.57 7.46
C GLU A 86 16.06 -15.81 6.11
N GLY A 87 16.02 -14.79 5.26
CA GLY A 87 15.35 -14.85 3.96
C GLY A 87 13.83 -14.64 4.00
N ASP A 88 13.27 -14.19 5.13
CA ASP A 88 11.86 -13.83 5.24
C ASP A 88 11.59 -12.38 4.80
N GLU A 89 10.46 -12.13 4.14
CA GLU A 89 10.00 -10.80 3.71
C GLU A 89 9.86 -9.81 4.90
N VAL A 90 9.62 -10.30 6.12
CA VAL A 90 9.55 -9.47 7.33
C VAL A 90 10.91 -8.85 7.67
N GLU A 91 12.02 -9.49 7.30
CA GLU A 91 13.36 -8.91 7.48
C GLU A 91 13.58 -7.71 6.54
N ASP A 92 13.03 -7.74 5.33
CA ASP A 92 13.09 -6.61 4.39
C ASP A 92 12.30 -5.41 4.92
N LEU A 93 11.16 -5.67 5.57
CA LEU A 93 10.43 -4.64 6.29
C LEU A 93 11.30 -4.06 7.41
N HIS A 94 11.92 -4.91 8.21
CA HIS A 94 12.79 -4.46 9.29
C HIS A 94 13.95 -3.59 8.78
N GLN A 95 14.55 -3.95 7.65
CA GLN A 95 15.59 -3.15 6.98
C GLN A 95 15.06 -1.78 6.51
N LEU A 96 13.92 -1.74 5.82
CA LEU A 96 13.29 -0.49 5.39
C LEU A 96 13.01 0.42 6.59
N LEU A 97 12.46 -0.14 7.66
CA LEU A 97 12.18 0.60 8.88
C LEU A 97 13.46 1.10 9.56
N HIS A 98 14.53 0.30 9.54
CA HIS A 98 15.83 0.71 10.07
C HIS A 98 16.41 1.88 9.26
N LEU A 99 16.35 1.82 7.92
CA LEU A 99 16.80 2.89 7.04
C LEU A 99 16.06 4.20 7.33
N VAL A 100 14.75 4.14 7.52
CA VAL A 100 13.97 5.36 7.80
C VAL A 100 14.14 5.84 9.24
N LYS A 101 14.25 4.95 10.23
CA LYS A 101 14.56 5.32 11.62
C LYS A 101 15.96 5.94 11.76
N LEU A 102 16.92 5.51 10.94
CA LEU A 102 18.26 6.11 10.90
C LEU A 102 18.25 7.48 10.22
N SER A 103 17.41 7.67 9.21
CA SER A 103 17.27 8.97 8.54
C SER A 103 16.51 9.97 9.41
N THR A 104 15.61 9.51 10.28
CA THR A 104 14.66 10.38 10.99
C THR A 104 14.18 9.83 12.35
N LYS A 105 14.05 10.72 13.35
CA LYS A 105 13.63 10.38 14.72
C LYS A 105 12.10 10.19 14.82
N TYR A 106 11.54 9.25 14.06
CA TYR A 106 10.08 9.07 13.90
C TYR A 106 9.55 7.79 14.56
N GLY A 107 8.29 7.85 14.98
CA GLY A 107 7.50 6.65 15.28
C GLY A 107 7.19 5.91 13.98
N VAL A 108 7.08 4.58 14.03
CA VAL A 108 6.77 3.74 12.87
C VAL A 108 5.46 3.02 13.14
N HIS A 109 4.54 3.09 12.18
CA HIS A 109 3.30 2.30 12.18
C HIS A 109 3.24 1.44 10.93
N ILE A 110 3.07 0.13 11.11
CA ILE A 110 3.01 -0.85 10.03
C ILE A 110 1.55 -1.19 9.79
N CYS A 111 1.08 -1.06 8.54
CA CYS A 111 -0.23 -1.54 8.12
C CYS A 111 -0.01 -2.58 7.01
N GLY A 112 -0.39 -3.83 7.24
CA GLY A 112 -0.47 -4.86 6.19
C GLY A 112 -1.89 -4.96 5.65
N GLU A 113 -2.04 -5.42 4.40
CA GLU A 113 -3.33 -5.96 3.96
C GLU A 113 -3.27 -7.49 4.12
N GLY A 114 -4.38 -8.09 4.53
CA GLY A 114 -4.61 -9.52 4.51
C GLY A 114 -6.11 -9.72 4.36
N GLY A 115 -6.56 -10.16 3.20
CA GLY A 115 -7.99 -10.21 2.89
C GLY A 115 -8.31 -10.88 1.56
N GLU A 116 -9.59 -11.19 1.36
CA GLU A 116 -10.15 -11.86 0.18
C GLU A 116 -10.23 -10.94 -1.06
N TYR A 117 -10.17 -9.62 -0.85
CA TYR A 117 -10.24 -8.60 -1.89
C TYR A 117 -9.23 -7.49 -1.61
N GLU A 118 -8.43 -7.16 -2.61
CA GLU A 118 -7.52 -6.02 -2.57
C GLU A 118 -8.24 -4.74 -3.01
N THR A 119 -7.86 -3.60 -2.43
CA THR A 119 -8.44 -2.30 -2.79
C THR A 119 -7.38 -1.27 -3.15
N PHE A 120 -7.73 -0.32 -4.01
CA PHE A 120 -6.88 0.82 -4.35
C PHE A 120 -7.63 2.12 -4.04
N THR A 121 -7.08 2.94 -3.15
CA THR A 121 -7.69 4.22 -2.74
C THR A 121 -7.45 5.33 -3.77
N LEU A 122 -8.52 5.79 -4.41
CA LEU A 122 -8.47 6.91 -5.34
C LEU A 122 -8.51 8.27 -4.65
N ASP A 123 -9.17 8.34 -3.51
CA ASP A 123 -9.31 9.58 -2.76
C ASP A 123 -9.52 9.33 -1.27
N CYS A 124 -8.87 10.11 -0.41
CA CYS A 124 -9.20 10.21 1.00
C CYS A 124 -8.95 11.63 1.53
N PRO A 125 -9.51 12.02 2.70
CA PRO A 125 -9.35 13.35 3.27
C PRO A 125 -7.90 13.82 3.45
N LEU A 126 -6.94 12.88 3.54
CA LEU A 126 -5.53 13.18 3.71
C LEU A 126 -4.83 13.56 2.39
N PHE A 127 -5.44 13.30 1.24
CA PHE A 127 -4.82 13.64 -0.04
C PHE A 127 -5.11 15.09 -0.40
N LYS A 128 -4.09 15.79 -0.91
CA LYS A 128 -4.20 17.12 -1.54
C LYS A 128 -4.74 17.02 -2.97
N LYS A 129 -4.39 15.94 -3.68
CA LYS A 129 -4.90 15.60 -5.02
C LYS A 129 -5.68 14.28 -4.96
N LYS A 130 -6.62 14.06 -5.87
CA LYS A 130 -7.25 12.75 -6.07
C LYS A 130 -6.49 11.98 -7.16
N ILE A 131 -6.53 10.66 -7.12
CA ILE A 131 -5.99 9.80 -8.16
C ILE A 131 -7.11 9.46 -9.15
N VAL A 132 -6.84 9.61 -10.44
CA VAL A 132 -7.75 9.31 -11.54
C VAL A 132 -7.19 8.15 -12.34
N ILE A 133 -8.03 7.15 -12.58
CA ILE A 133 -7.72 6.03 -13.48
C ILE A 133 -8.12 6.45 -14.89
N ASP A 134 -7.13 6.58 -15.77
CA ASP A 134 -7.36 6.91 -17.18
C ASP A 134 -7.61 5.65 -18.01
N ALA A 135 -6.94 4.55 -17.67
CA ALA A 135 -7.07 3.27 -18.34
C ALA A 135 -6.73 2.11 -17.41
N ALA A 136 -7.51 1.04 -17.53
CA ALA A 136 -7.33 -0.22 -16.81
C ALA A 136 -7.73 -1.39 -17.70
N GLU A 137 -7.15 -2.55 -17.45
CA GLU A 137 -7.51 -3.80 -18.10
C GLU A 137 -7.69 -4.90 -17.06
N THR A 138 -8.54 -5.87 -17.38
CA THR A 138 -8.73 -7.05 -16.54
C THR A 138 -7.73 -8.12 -16.97
N VAL A 139 -6.89 -8.57 -16.04
CA VAL A 139 -5.95 -9.67 -16.25
C VAL A 139 -6.49 -10.89 -15.53
N ILE A 140 -6.66 -11.99 -16.25
CA ILE A 140 -7.07 -13.28 -15.68
C ILE A 140 -5.81 -14.05 -15.34
N HIS A 141 -5.59 -14.31 -14.05
CA HIS A 141 -4.39 -14.97 -13.54
C HIS A 141 -4.57 -16.48 -13.42
N SER A 142 -5.77 -16.94 -13.08
CA SER A 142 -6.15 -18.34 -13.05
C SER A 142 -7.44 -18.53 -13.84
N ALA A 143 -7.37 -19.32 -14.91
CA ALA A 143 -8.54 -19.75 -15.67
C ALA A 143 -9.01 -21.13 -15.16
N ASP A 144 -9.19 -21.26 -13.85
CA ASP A 144 -9.81 -22.47 -13.31
C ASP A 144 -11.26 -22.54 -13.78
N ALA A 145 -11.73 -23.73 -14.17
CA ALA A 145 -13.04 -23.91 -14.78
C ALA A 145 -14.21 -23.62 -13.81
N PHE A 146 -13.90 -23.47 -12.52
CA PHE A 146 -14.87 -23.29 -11.44
C PHE A 146 -14.76 -21.96 -10.70
N ALA A 147 -13.61 -21.26 -10.76
CA ALA A 147 -13.39 -19.98 -10.07
C ALA A 147 -12.24 -19.18 -10.72
N PRO A 148 -12.50 -18.47 -11.84
CA PRO A 148 -11.46 -17.67 -12.46
C PRO A 148 -11.09 -16.47 -11.57
N VAL A 149 -9.79 -16.31 -11.31
CA VAL A 149 -9.27 -15.16 -10.55
C VAL A 149 -8.80 -14.09 -11.52
N GLY A 150 -9.41 -12.91 -11.43
CA GLY A 150 -9.08 -11.77 -12.27
C GLY A 150 -8.77 -10.53 -11.43
N TYR A 151 -7.77 -9.76 -11.86
CA TYR A 151 -7.39 -8.49 -11.23
C TYR A 151 -7.43 -7.33 -12.23
N LEU A 152 -7.62 -6.11 -11.71
CA LEU A 152 -7.53 -4.88 -12.49
C LEU A 152 -6.08 -4.41 -12.53
N ARG A 153 -5.49 -4.39 -13.73
CA ARG A 153 -4.19 -3.77 -14.01
C ARG A 153 -4.42 -2.35 -14.52
N PHE A 154 -3.94 -1.35 -13.78
CA PHE A 154 -4.04 0.05 -14.20
C PHE A 154 -2.92 0.35 -15.21
N THR A 155 -3.29 0.67 -16.44
CA THR A 155 -2.31 0.98 -17.50
C THR A 155 -1.98 2.46 -17.58
N LYS A 156 -2.88 3.32 -17.10
CA LYS A 156 -2.66 4.76 -17.05
C LYS A 156 -3.45 5.40 -15.90
N MET A 157 -2.76 6.22 -15.12
CA MET A 157 -3.32 6.98 -14.01
C MET A 157 -2.61 8.33 -13.89
N HIS A 158 -3.28 9.30 -13.28
CA HIS A 158 -2.69 10.58 -12.93
C HIS A 158 -3.34 11.17 -11.66
N THR A 159 -2.76 12.24 -11.13
CA THR A 159 -3.33 13.01 -10.03
C THR A 159 -4.02 14.28 -10.52
N GLU A 160 -5.18 14.61 -9.97
CA GLU A 160 -5.88 15.88 -10.20
C GLU A 160 -6.09 16.64 -8.89
N ASP A 161 -6.03 17.97 -8.95
CA ASP A 161 -6.36 18.81 -7.79
C ASP A 161 -7.80 18.60 -7.33
N LYS A 162 -8.00 18.69 -6.01
CA LYS A 162 -9.34 18.59 -5.41
C LYS A 162 -10.05 19.93 -5.45
N HIS A 163 -11.30 19.92 -5.90
CA HIS A 163 -12.19 21.08 -5.78
C HIS A 163 -13.05 20.92 -4.52
N GLY A 164 -12.46 21.25 -3.37
CA GLY A 164 -13.09 21.14 -2.05
C GLY A 164 -12.65 19.90 -1.26
N VAL A 165 -12.66 20.02 0.08
CA VAL A 165 -12.26 18.92 0.98
C VAL A 165 -13.51 18.08 1.31
N SER A 166 -13.63 16.89 0.71
CA SER A 166 -14.56 15.89 1.23
C SER A 166 -13.97 15.28 2.50
N LEU A 167 -14.46 15.74 3.66
CA LEU A 167 -13.92 15.34 4.98
C LEU A 167 -14.41 13.96 5.45
N THR A 168 -15.28 13.29 4.69
CA THR A 168 -16.06 12.14 5.20
C THR A 168 -16.04 10.89 4.33
N SER A 169 -15.35 10.86 3.19
CA SER A 169 -15.34 9.67 2.33
C SER A 169 -13.94 9.24 1.89
N ILE A 170 -13.65 7.95 2.04
CA ILE A 170 -12.58 7.27 1.30
C ILE A 170 -13.23 6.71 0.03
N ARG A 171 -12.68 7.05 -1.14
CA ARG A 171 -13.05 6.41 -2.40
C ARG A 171 -11.99 5.40 -2.77
N CYS A 172 -12.40 4.15 -2.89
CA CYS A 172 -11.53 3.05 -3.29
C CYS A 172 -12.20 2.21 -4.38
N VAL A 173 -11.38 1.52 -5.17
CA VAL A 173 -11.80 0.53 -6.16
C VAL A 173 -11.30 -0.84 -5.69
N ALA A 174 -12.14 -1.87 -5.74
CA ALA A 174 -11.70 -3.24 -5.55
C ALA A 174 -10.88 -3.66 -6.79
N ILE A 175 -9.67 -4.17 -6.58
CA ILE A 175 -8.71 -4.47 -7.66
C ILE A 175 -8.48 -5.97 -7.88
N ASN A 176 -9.00 -6.82 -7.01
CA ASN A 176 -9.08 -8.25 -7.22
C ASN A 176 -10.52 -8.70 -6.98
N SER A 177 -11.04 -9.61 -7.81
CA SER A 177 -12.34 -10.25 -7.60
C SER A 177 -12.24 -11.72 -8.01
N VAL A 178 -12.54 -12.60 -7.06
CA VAL A 178 -12.90 -14.00 -7.34
C VAL A 178 -14.32 -13.97 -7.92
N TYR A 179 -14.52 -14.54 -9.11
CA TYR A 179 -15.84 -14.70 -9.73
C TYR A 179 -16.37 -16.12 -9.52
#